data_AF-A0A948MYW4-F1
#
_entry.id   AF-A0A948MYW4-F1
#
_cell.length_a   1.000
_cell.length_b   1.000
_cell.length_c   1.000
_cell.angle_alpha   90.00
_cell.angle_beta   90.00
_cell.angle_gamma   90.00
#
_symmetry.space_group_name_H-M   'P 1'
#
loop_
_entity.id
_entity.type
_entity.pdbx_description
1 polymer ?
#
loop_
_entity_poly.entity_id
_entity_poly.type
_entity_poly.pdbx_seq_one_letter_code
_entity_poly.pdbx_strand_id
1 'polypeptide(L)'
;MALLLATLLAAPLAAQAAAPHPANVAAAFGNTVLTIDPDGRSRKIWLNPDGTWTGLSRRGLDLAGKWTAQGDKVCLKQSKPRLIGSLCETFPSKLDAGVETKDPTGKTIRLKLVKGHVTK
;
A
#
# COMPACT_ATOMS: atom_id res chain seq x y z
N MET A 1 43.51 -30.83 -34.38
CA MET A 1 43.19 -29.68 -33.52
C MET A 1 41.74 -29.29 -33.78
N ALA A 2 40.81 -29.78 -32.97
CA ALA A 2 39.37 -29.60 -33.19
C ALA A 2 38.90 -28.32 -32.47
N LEU A 3 38.39 -27.34 -33.22
CA LEU A 3 37.73 -26.16 -32.64
C LEU A 3 36.26 -26.51 -32.35
N LEU A 4 35.88 -26.50 -31.07
CA LEU A 4 34.49 -26.54 -30.61
C LEU A 4 33.91 -25.12 -30.65
N LEU A 5 32.93 -24.90 -31.54
CA LEU A 5 32.09 -23.71 -31.57
C LEU A 5 31.01 -23.83 -30.49
N ALA A 6 31.16 -23.06 -29.41
CA ALA A 6 30.13 -22.93 -28.38
C ALA A 6 29.08 -21.89 -28.82
N THR A 7 27.88 -22.36 -29.19
CA THR A 7 26.72 -21.52 -29.46
C THR A 7 26.07 -21.10 -28.14
N LEU A 8 26.30 -19.85 -27.72
CA LEU A 8 25.59 -19.22 -26.61
C LEU A 8 24.15 -18.89 -27.04
N LEU A 9 23.19 -19.65 -26.53
CA LEU A 9 21.76 -19.36 -26.62
C LEU A 9 21.42 -18.14 -25.74
N ALA A 10 21.24 -16.98 -26.37
CA ALA A 10 20.68 -15.80 -25.70
C ALA A 10 19.16 -15.99 -25.52
N ALA A 11 18.72 -16.31 -24.31
CA ALA A 11 17.30 -16.33 -23.97
C ALA A 11 16.77 -14.87 -23.87
N PRO A 12 15.61 -14.54 -24.46
CA PRO A 12 15.03 -13.23 -24.30
C PRO A 12 14.50 -13.06 -22.87
N LEU A 13 15.01 -12.07 -22.13
CA LEU A 13 14.35 -11.59 -20.91
C LEU A 13 13.02 -10.97 -21.34
N ALA A 14 11.93 -11.73 -21.25
CA ALA A 14 10.60 -11.18 -21.29
C ALA A 14 10.42 -10.31 -20.03
N ALA A 15 10.42 -8.98 -20.20
CA ALA A 15 10.02 -8.06 -19.15
C ALA A 15 8.54 -8.34 -18.83
N GLN A 16 8.29 -9.05 -17.72
CA GLN A 16 6.95 -9.31 -17.24
C GLN A 16 6.35 -7.96 -16.82
N ALA A 17 5.54 -7.36 -17.69
CA ALA A 17 4.78 -6.17 -17.33
C ALA A 17 3.84 -6.55 -16.18
N ALA A 18 4.02 -5.92 -15.02
CA ALA A 18 3.12 -6.10 -13.89
C ALA A 18 1.69 -5.68 -14.33
N ALA A 19 0.69 -6.49 -13.97
CA ALA A 19 -0.70 -6.14 -14.23
C ALA A 19 -1.02 -4.76 -13.61
N PRO A 20 -1.81 -3.91 -14.31
CA PRO A 20 -2.14 -2.59 -13.80
C PRO A 20 -2.85 -2.68 -12.44
N HIS A 21 -2.45 -1.81 -11.51
CA HIS A 21 -3.05 -1.77 -10.18
C HIS A 21 -4.50 -1.26 -10.22
N PRO A 22 -5.37 -1.69 -9.28
CA PRO A 22 -6.69 -1.10 -9.12
C PRO A 22 -6.64 0.42 -8.93
N ALA A 23 -7.63 1.14 -9.43
CA ALA A 23 -7.64 2.61 -9.45
C ALA A 23 -7.48 3.24 -8.05
N ASN A 24 -8.08 2.64 -7.02
CA ASN A 24 -7.96 3.07 -5.63
C ASN A 24 -6.54 2.87 -5.06
N VAL A 25 -5.86 1.80 -5.46
CA VAL A 25 -4.45 1.56 -5.10
C VAL A 25 -3.56 2.56 -5.83
N ALA A 26 -3.77 2.73 -7.13
CA ALA A 26 -2.99 3.64 -7.96
C ALA A 26 -3.08 5.09 -7.46
N ALA A 27 -4.27 5.52 -7.04
CA ALA A 27 -4.48 6.85 -6.45
C ALA A 27 -3.70 7.07 -5.15
N ALA A 28 -3.41 6.00 -4.39
CA ALA A 28 -2.68 6.09 -3.14
C ALA A 28 -1.17 6.29 -3.33
N PHE A 29 -0.61 5.94 -4.48
CA PHE A 29 0.82 6.14 -4.73
C PHE A 29 1.18 7.63 -4.75
N GLY A 30 2.23 8.00 -4.01
CA GLY A 30 2.67 9.39 -3.85
C GLY A 30 1.76 10.26 -2.97
N ASN A 31 0.68 9.70 -2.43
CA ASN A 31 -0.30 10.38 -1.58
C ASN A 31 -0.37 9.72 -0.20
N THR A 32 -0.99 10.41 0.75
CA THR A 32 -1.17 9.90 2.13
C THR A 32 -2.56 9.33 2.29
N VAL A 33 -2.64 8.06 2.67
CA VAL A 33 -3.88 7.47 3.19
C VAL A 33 -3.96 7.84 4.67
N LEU A 34 -4.91 8.72 5.00
CA LEU A 34 -5.10 9.26 6.33
C LEU A 34 -6.33 8.60 6.97
N THR A 35 -6.11 7.79 8.01
CA THR A 35 -7.17 7.25 8.85
C THR A 35 -7.38 8.16 10.05
N ILE A 36 -8.59 8.69 10.21
CA ILE A 36 -8.96 9.61 11.29
C ILE A 36 -9.92 8.88 12.23
N ASP A 37 -9.52 8.77 13.50
CA ASP A 37 -10.36 8.24 14.55
C ASP A 37 -11.38 9.26 15.04
N PRO A 38 -12.49 8.83 15.68
CA PRO A 38 -13.47 9.74 16.29
C PRO A 38 -12.93 10.73 17.32
N ASP A 39 -11.75 10.47 17.89
CA ASP A 39 -11.09 11.42 18.81
C ASP A 39 -10.17 12.41 18.08
N GLY A 40 -10.22 12.45 16.75
CA GLY A 40 -9.44 13.36 15.89
C GLY A 40 -8.00 12.93 15.65
N ARG A 41 -7.46 11.94 16.38
CA ARG A 41 -6.11 11.43 16.13
C ARG A 41 -6.07 10.64 14.84
N SER A 42 -4.94 10.69 14.14
CA SER A 42 -4.83 10.09 12.81
C SER A 42 -3.60 9.21 12.65
N ARG A 43 -3.75 8.18 11.82
CA ARG A 43 -2.65 7.36 11.29
C ARG A 43 -2.44 7.72 9.83
N LYS A 44 -1.18 7.72 9.41
CA LYS A 44 -0.75 8.08 8.06
C LYS A 44 -0.07 6.88 7.41
N ILE A 45 -0.43 6.53 6.18
CA ILE A 45 0.15 5.39 5.44
C ILE A 45 0.49 5.83 4.03
N TRP A 46 1.62 5.32 3.53
CA TRP A 46 2.14 5.52 2.17
C TRP A 46 2.40 4.17 1.52
N LEU A 47 1.71 3.91 0.42
CA LEU A 47 1.93 2.71 -0.40
C LEU A 47 3.06 2.96 -1.40
N ASN A 48 3.87 1.95 -1.64
CA ASN A 48 4.84 1.89 -2.72
C ASN A 48 4.37 0.88 -3.79
N PRO A 49 4.60 1.13 -5.10
CA PRO A 49 4.21 0.20 -6.17
C PRO A 49 4.83 -1.21 -6.06
N ASP A 50 5.95 -1.33 -5.34
CA ASP A 50 6.67 -2.60 -5.12
C ASP A 50 5.99 -3.55 -4.11
N GLY A 51 4.81 -3.21 -3.61
CA GLY A 51 4.08 -4.01 -2.63
C GLY A 51 4.45 -3.73 -1.17
N THR A 52 5.29 -2.73 -0.91
CA THR A 52 5.62 -2.28 0.45
C THR A 52 4.81 -1.06 0.86
N TRP A 53 4.71 -0.84 2.17
CA TRP A 53 4.16 0.40 2.71
C TRP A 53 4.90 0.84 3.96
N THR A 54 4.88 2.14 4.21
CA THR A 54 5.38 2.77 5.43
C THR A 54 4.31 3.69 6.01
N GLY A 55 4.47 4.14 7.25
CA GLY A 55 3.47 4.97 7.87
C GLY A 55 3.89 5.53 9.22
N LEU A 56 3.02 6.34 9.79
CA LEU A 56 3.09 6.82 11.16
C LEU A 56 1.82 6.44 11.89
N SER A 57 1.98 5.84 13.07
CA SER A 57 0.88 5.60 13.99
C SER A 57 0.32 6.93 14.51
N ARG A 58 -0.81 6.84 15.23
CA ARG A 58 -1.45 7.96 15.93
C ARG A 58 -0.56 8.67 16.96
N ARG A 59 0.56 8.05 17.33
CA ARG A 59 1.56 8.58 18.26
C ARG A 59 2.88 8.97 17.57
N GLY A 60 2.92 8.98 16.24
CA GLY A 60 4.14 9.28 15.48
C GLY A 60 5.16 8.14 15.44
N LEU A 61 4.84 6.94 15.94
CA LEU A 61 5.72 5.77 15.79
C LEU A 61 5.70 5.27 14.35
N ASP A 62 6.89 4.94 13.81
CA ASP A 62 7.04 4.32 12.50
C ASP A 62 6.26 3.02 12.36
N LEU A 63 5.59 2.90 11.22
CA LEU A 63 4.93 1.70 10.75
C LEU A 63 5.55 1.26 9.43
N ALA A 64 5.54 -0.06 9.18
CA ALA A 64 5.92 -0.61 7.89
C ALA A 64 5.25 -1.97 7.66
N GLY A 65 5.16 -2.38 6.40
CA GLY A 65 4.59 -3.66 6.04
C GLY A 65 4.56 -3.95 4.54
N LYS A 66 3.74 -4.93 4.17
CA LYS A 66 3.40 -5.25 2.79
C LYS A 66 1.92 -5.03 2.53
N TRP A 67 1.57 -4.71 1.30
CA TRP A 67 0.18 -4.59 0.87
C TRP A 67 -0.11 -5.52 -0.31
N THR A 68 -1.38 -5.91 -0.45
CA THR A 68 -1.90 -6.61 -1.62
C THR A 68 -3.27 -6.06 -2.00
N ALA A 69 -3.62 -6.14 -3.28
CA ALA A 69 -4.99 -5.87 -3.74
C ALA A 69 -5.81 -7.17 -3.67
N GLN A 70 -7.03 -7.08 -3.12
CA GLN A 70 -8.01 -8.16 -3.08
C GLN A 70 -9.38 -7.62 -3.50
N GLY A 71 -9.72 -7.78 -4.78
CA GLY A 71 -10.88 -7.08 -5.37
C GLY A 71 -10.74 -5.57 -5.19
N ASP A 72 -11.74 -4.93 -4.60
CA ASP A 72 -11.75 -3.48 -4.34
C ASP A 72 -11.02 -3.08 -3.03
N LYS A 73 -10.49 -4.04 -2.29
CA LYS A 73 -9.82 -3.80 -1.00
C LYS A 73 -8.30 -3.82 -1.13
N VAL A 74 -7.66 -3.03 -0.27
CA VAL A 74 -6.22 -3.05 -0.03
C VAL A 74 -5.98 -3.74 1.31
N CYS A 75 -5.26 -4.85 1.29
CA CYS A 75 -4.93 -5.62 2.48
C CYS A 75 -3.53 -5.31 2.95
N LEU A 76 -3.40 -4.79 4.16
CA LEU A 76 -2.15 -4.38 4.79
C LEU A 76 -1.70 -5.43 5.81
N LYS A 77 -0.50 -5.98 5.61
CA LYS A 77 0.20 -6.84 6.57
C LYS A 77 1.34 -6.06 7.21
N GLN A 78 1.22 -5.77 8.51
CA GLN A 78 2.21 -4.94 9.22
C GLN A 78 3.42 -5.76 9.70
N SER A 79 4.63 -5.30 9.38
CA SER A 79 5.89 -5.86 9.84
C SER A 79 6.57 -5.03 10.94
N LYS A 80 6.26 -3.72 11.05
CA LYS A 80 6.78 -2.81 12.09
C LYS A 80 5.64 -2.01 12.74
N PRO A 81 5.44 -2.11 14.06
CA PRO A 81 5.72 -3.31 14.85
C PRO A 81 4.96 -4.52 14.27
N ARG A 82 5.49 -5.74 14.40
CA ARG A 82 4.89 -6.93 13.80
C ARG A 82 3.50 -7.19 14.38
N LEU A 83 2.49 -7.29 13.52
CA LEU A 83 1.12 -7.71 13.89
C LEU A 83 0.76 -9.02 13.22
N ILE A 84 -0.19 -9.76 13.81
CA ILE A 84 -0.74 -10.99 13.24
C ILE A 84 -1.94 -10.62 12.35
N GLY A 85 -1.98 -11.22 11.16
CA GLY A 85 -3.07 -11.02 10.20
C GLY A 85 -2.86 -9.85 9.25
N SER A 86 -3.91 -9.58 8.46
CA SER A 86 -3.97 -8.46 7.52
C SER A 86 -5.23 -7.63 7.80
N LEU A 87 -5.11 -6.32 7.69
CA LEU A 87 -6.24 -5.40 7.70
C LEU A 87 -6.61 -5.04 6.27
N CYS A 88 -7.85 -5.34 5.84
CA CYS A 88 -8.31 -5.06 4.49
C CYS A 88 -9.31 -3.90 4.47
N GLU A 89 -8.98 -2.82 3.77
CA GLU A 89 -9.75 -1.58 3.73
C GLU A 89 -10.01 -1.15 2.28
N THR A 90 -11.15 -0.50 2.03
CA THR A 90 -11.41 0.17 0.76
C THR A 90 -10.83 1.58 0.81
N PHE A 91 -9.80 1.83 0.01
CA PHE A 91 -9.19 3.17 -0.06
C PHE A 91 -10.03 4.12 -0.93
N PRO A 92 -10.09 5.42 -0.59
CA PRO A 92 -10.66 6.43 -1.47
C PRO A 92 -9.92 6.47 -2.81
N SER A 93 -10.66 6.53 -3.91
CA SER A 93 -10.10 6.62 -5.28
C SER A 93 -9.88 8.06 -5.76
N LYS A 94 -10.31 9.06 -4.98
CA LYS A 94 -10.20 10.49 -5.30
C LYS A 94 -9.50 11.23 -4.16
N LEU A 95 -8.65 12.19 -4.52
CA LEU A 95 -8.05 13.12 -3.56
C LEU A 95 -9.13 13.91 -2.83
N ASP A 96 -8.90 14.17 -1.55
CA ASP A 96 -9.75 14.89 -0.61
C ASP A 96 -11.15 14.26 -0.37
N ALA A 97 -11.46 13.16 -1.07
CA ALA A 97 -12.62 12.33 -0.78
C ALA A 97 -12.39 11.59 0.54
N GLY A 98 -13.40 11.66 1.40
CA GLY A 98 -13.46 10.89 2.63
C GLY A 98 -14.48 9.77 2.51
N VAL A 99 -14.13 8.58 2.97
CA VAL A 99 -15.07 7.47 3.16
C VAL A 99 -15.14 7.12 4.65
N GLU A 100 -16.35 6.85 5.13
CA GLU A 100 -16.53 6.27 6.46
C GLU A 100 -16.43 4.75 6.36
N THR A 101 -15.76 4.13 7.33
CA THR A 101 -15.66 2.67 7.45
C THR A 101 -15.57 2.27 8.91
N LYS A 102 -15.57 0.97 9.19
CA LYS A 102 -15.36 0.43 10.53
C LYS A 102 -13.95 -0.10 10.67
N ASP A 103 -13.31 0.24 11.78
CA ASP A 103 -12.06 -0.40 12.18
C ASP A 103 -12.30 -1.84 12.69
N PRO A 104 -11.24 -2.62 12.97
CA PRO A 104 -11.39 -4.00 13.48
C PRO A 104 -12.13 -4.13 14.82
N THR A 105 -12.29 -3.04 15.57
CA THR A 105 -13.04 -3.01 16.83
C THR A 105 -14.51 -2.60 16.64
N GLY A 106 -14.92 -2.28 15.40
CA GLY A 106 -16.27 -1.87 15.03
C GLY A 106 -16.51 -0.35 15.10
N LYS A 107 -15.48 0.43 15.47
CA LYS A 107 -15.57 1.89 15.60
C LYS A 107 -15.62 2.53 14.21
N THR A 108 -16.51 3.49 14.02
CA THR A 108 -16.54 4.28 12.78
C THR A 108 -15.29 5.16 12.71
N ILE A 109 -14.54 5.04 11.62
CA ILE A 109 -13.36 5.84 11.30
C ILE A 109 -13.55 6.49 9.93
N ARG A 110 -12.81 7.56 9.66
CA ARG A 110 -12.83 8.22 8.35
C ARG A 110 -11.50 8.05 7.65
N LEU A 111 -11.50 7.44 6.47
CA LEU A 111 -10.34 7.41 5.59
C LEU A 111 -10.42 8.57 4.62
N LYS A 112 -9.30 9.26 4.43
CA LYS A 112 -9.13 10.30 3.40
C LYS A 112 -7.87 10.01 2.61
N LEU A 113 -7.89 10.40 1.34
CA LEU A 113 -6.68 10.46 0.54
C LEU A 113 -6.22 11.93 0.47
N VAL A 114 -5.05 12.21 1.02
CA VAL A 114 -4.47 13.55 1.09
C VAL A 114 -3.30 13.63 0.12
N LYS A 115 -3.20 14.75 -0.61
CA LYS A 115 -2.14 14.96 -1.59
C LYS A 115 -0.75 14.94 -0.94
N GLY A 116 0.18 14.20 -1.53
CA GLY A 116 1.58 14.13 -1.08
C GLY A 116 1.82 13.27 0.17
N HIS A 117 3.08 13.15 0.59
CA HIS A 117 3.49 12.45 1.81
C HIS A 117 3.49 13.40 3.02
N VAL A 118 2.46 13.34 3.86
CA VAL A 118 2.26 14.23 5.01
C VAL A 118 2.91 13.65 6.27
N THR A 119 4.09 14.10 6.65
CA THR A 119 4.81 13.53 7.82
C THR A 119 4.57 14.27 9.14
N LYS A 120 4.00 15.48 9.08
CA LYS A 120 3.70 16.33 10.25
C LYS A 120 2.19 16.31 10.49
#